data_AF-A0A7C3RW20-F1
#
_entry.id   AF-A0A7C3RW20-F1
#
_cell.length_a   1.000
_cell.length_b   1.000
_cell.length_c   1.000
_cell.angle_alpha   90.00
_cell.angle_beta   90.00
_cell.angle_gamma   90.00
#
_symmetry.space_group_name_H-M   'P 1'
#
loop_
_entity.id
_entity.type
_entity.pdbx_description
1 polymer ?
#
loop_
_entity_poly.entity_id
_entity_poly.type
_entity_poly.pdbx_seq_one_letter_code
_entity_poly.pdbx_strand_id
1 'polypeptide(L)'
;MKQFLVIILFFLVFLSTVFLNVKVSALKSEIAKINREIDNLEKEKVYLETKIQSSLSIKNIETKAQKLGLTYPKNVVEIKVYNGSVAEVIREKYYAASLEQ
;
A
#
# COMPACT_ATOMS: atom_id res chain seq x y z
N MET A 1 -0.30 -25.98 64.31
CA MET A 1 0.80 -25.35 63.51
C MET A 1 0.94 -25.95 62.11
N LYS A 2 1.12 -27.27 61.94
CA LYS A 2 1.30 -27.90 60.61
C LYS A 2 0.13 -27.67 59.63
N GLN A 3 -1.12 -27.81 60.08
CA GLN A 3 -2.30 -27.56 59.25
C GLN A 3 -2.44 -26.09 58.82
N PHE A 4 -2.06 -25.15 59.67
CA PHE A 4 -2.08 -23.72 59.36
C PHE A 4 -1.09 -23.37 58.24
N LEU A 5 0.11 -23.97 58.24
CA LEU A 5 1.09 -23.81 57.17
C LEU A 5 0.59 -24.36 55.83
N VAL A 6 -0.13 -25.48 55.85
CA VAL A 6 -0.73 -26.06 54.63
C VAL A 6 -1.80 -25.13 54.05
N ILE A 7 -2.64 -24.53 54.90
CA ILE A 7 -3.66 -23.56 54.46
C ILE A 7 -3.01 -22.32 53.83
N ILE A 8 -1.96 -21.78 54.45
CA ILE A 8 -1.21 -20.65 53.90
C ILE A 8 -0.60 -21.01 52.53
N LEU A 9 -0.03 -22.21 52.41
CA LEU A 9 0.54 -22.66 51.15
C LEU A 9 -0.53 -22.74 50.04
N PHE A 10 -1.69 -23.33 50.32
CA PHE A 10 -2.79 -23.37 49.37
C PHE A 10 -3.28 -21.97 48.99
N PHE A 11 -3.36 -21.06 49.96
CA PHE A 11 -3.76 -19.69 49.70
C PHE A 11 -2.76 -18.94 48.81
N LEU A 12 -1.46 -19.13 49.01
CA LEU A 12 -0.42 -18.55 48.16
C LEU A 12 -0.44 -19.12 46.74
N VAL A 13 -0.69 -20.42 46.59
CA VAL A 13 -0.86 -21.06 45.27
C VAL A 13 -2.10 -20.52 44.57
N PHE A 14 -3.19 -20.33 45.30
CA PHE A 14 -4.40 -19.71 44.76
C PHE A 14 -4.15 -18.27 44.30
N LEU A 15 -3.49 -17.45 45.12
CA LEU A 15 -3.12 -16.08 44.76
C LEU A 15 -2.23 -16.02 43.52
N SER A 16 -1.23 -16.91 43.41
CA SER A 16 -0.32 -16.93 42.26
C SER A 16 -1.04 -17.27 40.95
N THR A 17 -1.96 -18.24 40.99
CA THR A 17 -2.77 -18.63 39.83
C THR A 17 -3.72 -17.52 39.39
N VAL A 18 -4.40 -16.86 40.33
CA VAL A 18 -5.24 -15.69 40.04
C VAL A 18 -4.41 -14.57 39.40
N PHE A 19 -3.25 -14.26 39.96
CA PHE A 19 -2.36 -13.22 39.43
C PHE A 19 -1.87 -13.54 38.01
N LEU A 20 -1.47 -14.79 37.76
CA LEU A 20 -1.06 -15.24 36.43
C LEU A 20 -2.20 -15.12 35.42
N ASN A 21 -3.42 -15.49 35.81
CA ASN A 21 -4.59 -15.37 34.93
C ASN A 21 -4.89 -13.91 34.56
N VAL A 22 -4.76 -12.98 35.49
CA VAL A 22 -4.91 -11.54 35.21
C VAL A 22 -3.86 -11.08 34.20
N LYS A 23 -2.58 -11.46 34.39
CA LYS A 23 -1.51 -11.13 33.44
C LYS A 23 -1.73 -11.73 32.05
N VAL A 24 -2.16 -12.98 31.97
CA VAL A 24 -2.48 -13.64 30.71
C VAL A 24 -3.63 -12.92 30.00
N SER A 25 -4.65 -12.50 30.74
CA SER A 25 -5.77 -11.74 30.18
C SER A 25 -5.33 -10.37 29.63
N ALA A 26 -4.49 -9.65 30.37
CA ALA A 26 -3.91 -8.38 29.91
C ALA A 26 -3.10 -8.56 28.63
N LEU A 27 -2.20 -9.55 28.59
CA LEU A 27 -1.39 -9.88 27.41
C LEU A 27 -2.26 -10.27 26.21
N LYS A 28 -3.32 -11.06 26.41
CA LYS A 28 -4.28 -11.38 25.34
C LYS A 28 -4.97 -10.13 24.78
N SER A 29 -5.32 -9.18 25.64
CA SER A 29 -5.91 -7.91 25.23
C SER A 29 -4.93 -7.08 24.40
N GLU A 30 -3.67 -7.01 24.81
CA GLU A 30 -2.61 -6.31 24.06
C GLU A 30 -2.35 -6.96 22.70
N ILE A 31 -2.25 -8.29 22.64
CA ILE A 31 -2.13 -9.03 21.37
C ILE A 31 -3.31 -8.72 20.44
N ALA A 32 -4.54 -8.70 20.98
CA ALA A 32 -5.71 -8.37 20.17
C ALA A 32 -5.70 -6.94 19.64
N LYS A 33 -5.14 -5.98 20.41
CA LYS A 33 -4.96 -4.60 19.94
C LYS A 33 -3.92 -4.52 18.83
N ILE A 34 -2.77 -5.16 19.02
CA ILE A 34 -1.68 -5.19 18.03
C ILE A 34 -2.17 -5.82 16.73
N ASN A 35 -2.89 -6.94 16.79
CA ASN A 35 -3.43 -7.58 15.58
C ASN A 35 -4.40 -6.68 14.82
N ARG A 36 -5.27 -5.93 15.51
CA ARG A 36 -6.16 -4.96 14.84
C ARG A 36 -5.38 -3.83 14.18
N GLU A 37 -4.30 -3.39 14.80
CA GLU A 37 -3.42 -2.38 14.23
C GLU A 37 -2.72 -2.89 12.96
N ILE A 38 -2.22 -4.13 12.99
CA ILE A 38 -1.67 -4.82 11.82
C ILE A 38 -2.70 -4.90 10.69
N ASP A 39 -3.92 -5.37 10.98
CA ASP A 39 -5.00 -5.47 9.98
C ASP A 39 -5.34 -4.11 9.35
N ASN A 40 -5.33 -3.03 10.15
CA ASN A 40 -5.59 -1.69 9.66
C ASN A 40 -4.46 -1.18 8.74
N LEU A 41 -3.21 -1.40 9.16
CA LEU A 41 -2.03 -1.02 8.36
C LEU A 41 -1.98 -1.81 7.04
N GLU A 42 -2.35 -3.08 7.04
CA GLU A 42 -2.40 -3.89 5.83
C GLU A 42 -3.46 -3.38 4.84
N LYS A 43 -4.65 -3.01 5.34
CA LYS A 43 -5.68 -2.37 4.50
C LYS A 43 -5.23 -1.02 3.94
N GLU A 44 -4.58 -0.19 4.75
CA GLU A 44 -4.05 1.09 4.29
C GLU A 44 -2.99 0.90 3.21
N LYS A 45 -2.08 -0.06 3.40
CA LYS A 45 -1.08 -0.43 2.40
C LYS A 45 -1.74 -0.80 1.06
N VAL A 46 -2.71 -1.72 1.07
CA VAL A 46 -3.42 -2.14 -0.16
C VAL A 46 -4.14 -0.96 -0.84
N TYR A 47 -4.77 -0.09 -0.04
CA TYR A 47 -5.40 1.13 -0.57
C TYR A 47 -4.38 2.05 -1.25
N LEU A 48 -3.24 2.30 -0.61
CA LEU A 48 -2.19 3.15 -1.17
C LEU A 48 -1.55 2.54 -2.41
N GLU A 49 -1.28 1.23 -2.42
CA GLU A 49 -0.78 0.52 -3.60
C GLU A 49 -1.75 0.65 -4.79
N THR A 50 -3.05 0.46 -4.54
CA THR A 50 -4.10 0.64 -5.57
C THR A 50 -4.16 2.09 -6.07
N LYS A 51 -4.02 3.06 -5.16
CA LYS A 51 -4.00 4.48 -5.51
C LYS A 51 -2.76 4.85 -6.34
N ILE A 52 -1.60 4.29 -6.02
CA ILE A 52 -0.38 4.48 -6.79
C ILE A 52 -0.54 3.88 -8.18
N GLN A 53 -0.95 2.60 -8.29
CA GLN A 53 -1.18 1.94 -9.58
C GLN A 53 -2.18 2.70 -10.45
N SER A 54 -3.30 3.16 -9.88
CA SER A 54 -4.27 3.96 -10.63
C SER A 54 -3.71 5.33 -11.03
N SER A 55 -2.96 6.00 -10.16
CA SER A 55 -2.34 7.30 -10.47
C SER A 55 -1.26 7.21 -11.55
N LEU A 56 -0.54 6.09 -11.62
CA LEU A 56 0.47 5.78 -12.63
C LEU A 56 -0.12 5.22 -13.91
N SER A 57 -1.44 4.96 -13.96
CA SER A 57 -2.06 4.55 -15.22
C SER A 57 -1.93 5.66 -16.25
N ILE A 58 -1.38 5.29 -17.41
CA ILE A 58 -1.15 6.20 -18.55
C ILE A 58 -2.44 6.96 -18.89
N LYS A 59 -3.59 6.27 -18.82
CA LYS A 59 -4.92 6.88 -19.00
C LYS A 59 -5.21 8.04 -18.06
N ASN A 60 -4.87 7.93 -16.78
CA ASN A 60 -5.10 9.01 -15.81
C ASN A 60 -4.12 10.18 -16.04
N ILE A 61 -2.88 9.87 -16.43
CA ILE A 61 -1.88 10.88 -16.79
C ILE A 61 -2.35 11.64 -18.05
N GLU A 62 -2.78 10.94 -19.09
CA GLU A 62 -3.32 11.52 -20.32
C GLU A 62 -4.57 12.34 -20.07
N THR A 63 -5.50 11.85 -19.25
CA THR A 63 -6.72 12.60 -18.87
C THR A 63 -6.37 13.91 -18.17
N LYS A 64 -5.37 13.90 -17.27
CA LYS A 64 -4.87 15.12 -16.62
C LYS A 64 -4.16 16.04 -17.60
N ALA A 65 -3.32 15.50 -18.48
CA ALA A 65 -2.64 16.25 -19.52
C ALA A 65 -3.64 16.98 -20.44
N GLN A 66 -4.69 16.28 -20.88
CA GLN A 66 -5.78 16.87 -21.67
C GLN A 66 -6.50 17.99 -20.90
N LYS A 67 -6.80 17.82 -19.61
CA LYS A 67 -7.39 18.88 -18.77
C LYS A 67 -6.50 20.10 -18.62
N LEU A 68 -5.18 19.93 -18.69
CA LEU A 68 -4.20 21.01 -18.69
C LEU A 68 -4.00 21.64 -20.08
N GLY A 69 -4.76 21.22 -21.10
CA GLY A 69 -4.64 21.69 -22.46
C GLY A 69 -3.44 21.11 -23.23
N LEU A 70 -2.75 20.12 -22.64
CA LEU A 70 -1.70 19.38 -23.35
C LEU A 70 -2.37 18.42 -24.32
N THR A 71 -2.11 18.60 -25.60
CA THR A 71 -2.61 17.74 -26.66
C THR A 71 -1.44 17.12 -27.42
N TYR A 72 -1.63 15.90 -27.91
CA TYR A 72 -0.65 15.30 -28.80
C TYR A 72 -0.62 16.08 -30.13
N PRO A 73 0.57 16.33 -30.68
CA PRO A 73 0.67 17.02 -31.94
C PRO A 73 0.06 16.14 -33.05
N LYS A 74 -0.87 16.73 -33.82
CA LYS A 74 -1.52 16.09 -34.96
C LYS A 74 -0.73 16.38 -36.24
N ASN A 75 -0.72 15.44 -37.19
CA ASN A 75 -0.09 15.61 -38.51
C ASN A 75 1.40 15.98 -38.43
N VAL A 76 2.12 15.30 -37.56
CA VAL A 76 3.56 15.48 -37.44
C VAL A 76 4.31 14.78 -38.57
N VAL A 77 5.40 15.41 -38.98
CA VAL A 77 6.39 14.83 -39.88
C VAL A 77 7.65 14.63 -39.06
N GLU A 78 8.11 13.37 -38.95
CA GLU A 78 9.39 13.08 -38.32
C GLU A 78 10.48 13.14 -39.39
N ILE A 79 11.44 14.05 -39.23
CA ILE A 79 12.58 14.21 -40.13
C ILE A 79 13.82 13.72 -39.39
N LYS A 80 14.43 12.63 -39.87
CA LYS A 80 15.72 12.15 -39.36
C LYS A 80 16.84 12.80 -40.16
N VAL A 81 17.78 13.42 -39.47
CA VAL A 81 18.93 14.11 -40.07
C VAL A 81 20.20 13.38 -39.70
N TYR A 82 21.04 13.07 -40.69
CA TYR A 82 22.38 12.49 -40.50
C TYR A 82 23.41 13.38 -41.19
N ASN A 83 24.45 13.79 -40.46
CA ASN A 83 25.51 14.68 -40.95
C ASN A 83 24.98 15.95 -41.65
N GLY A 84 23.92 16.55 -41.11
CA GLY A 84 23.33 17.78 -41.66
C GLY A 84 22.42 17.58 -42.88
N SER A 85 22.27 16.35 -43.36
CA SER A 85 21.38 16.01 -44.48
C SER A 85 20.15 15.24 -44.00
N VAL A 86 19.00 15.52 -44.62
CA VAL A 86 17.77 14.75 -44.38
C VAL A 86 17.98 13.32 -44.89
N ALA A 87 17.91 12.36 -43.98
CA ALA A 87 18.07 10.94 -44.28
C ALA A 87 16.72 10.23 -44.44
N GLU A 88 15.71 10.63 -43.68
CA GLU A 88 14.39 9.98 -43.70
C GLU A 88 13.29 10.98 -43.34
N VAL A 89 12.14 10.86 -44.01
CA VAL A 89 10.92 11.64 -43.71
C VAL A 89 9.77 10.66 -43.50
N ILE A 90 9.29 10.55 -42.26
CA ILE A 90 8.15 9.72 -41.90
C ILE A 90 6.93 10.63 -41.78
N ARG A 91 5.96 10.42 -42.68
CA ARG A 91 4.70 11.16 -42.69
C ARG A 91 3.66 10.40 -41.87
N GLU A 92 2.88 11.14 -41.07
CA GLU A 92 1.73 10.63 -40.30
C GLU A 92 2.04 9.73 -39.10
N LYS A 93 2.97 10.14 -38.23
CA LYS A 93 3.20 9.43 -36.96
C LYS A 93 2.23 9.92 -35.88
N TYR A 94 1.35 9.08 -35.38
CA TYR A 94 0.51 9.41 -34.22
C TYR A 94 1.30 9.17 -32.92
N TYR A 95 1.48 10.20 -32.10
CA TYR A 95 2.24 10.10 -30.83
C TYR A 95 1.36 9.75 -29.61
N ALA A 96 0.03 9.71 -29.77
CA ALA A 96 -0.91 9.35 -28.71
C ALA A 96 -1.25 7.85 -28.78
N ALA A 97 -0.68 7.05 -27.90
CA ALA A 97 -0.81 5.59 -27.95
C ALA A 97 -2.13 5.03 -27.38
N SER A 98 -2.97 5.82 -26.69
CA SER A 98 -4.22 5.32 -26.08
C SER A 98 -5.47 5.45 -26.95
N LEU A 99 -5.35 6.03 -28.15
CA LEU A 99 -6.48 6.32 -29.06
C LEU A 99 -6.55 5.39 -30.29
N GLU A 100 -5.79 4.29 -30.33
CA GLU A 100 -5.93 3.23 -31.34
C GLU A 100 -6.82 2.04 -30.88
N GLN A 101 -7.60 2.19 -29.81
CA GLN A 101 -8.60 1.21 -29.34
C GLN A 101 -10.01 1.79 -29.21
#